data_AF-Q2UHI3-F1
#
_entry.id   AF-Q2UHI3-F1
#
_cell.length_a   1.000
_cell.length_b   1.000
_cell.length_c   1.000
_cell.angle_alpha   90.00
_cell.angle_beta   90.00
_cell.angle_gamma   90.00
#
_symmetry.space_group_name_H-M   'P 1'
#
loop_
_entity.id
_entity.type
_entity.pdbx_description
1 polymer ?
#
loop_
_entity_poly.entity_id
_entity_poly.type
_entity_poly.pdbx_seq_one_letter_code
_entity_poly.pdbx_strand_id
1 'polypeptide(L)'
;MGYPEIIRLLHSALSQTNKIHIYNIDTRDERGLTPLHYASLSNSARAGEVTEVLLELGADPNLADDRGCTPYMMASLLQHTQVMEVLQSNVTSPNSETRDTQDLPALTLAEHDHWALLREVTTTGRADLTYKCMLSGDTLLHMATAANETDILRLLIENKLRPESAVNEQGHTPLHLARTVEIAKLLVDDGYHVDSTDLNNNTPLDIARRQPKTRDVADYLEDVSRMSEKKHRTERWEENTKGESETVSSELTVAIHDHNLTSSNSPAWIGRLKRCILHLQFWTFLLLAIYVVTVFRIVSLLQ
;
A
#
# COMPACT_ATOMS: atom_id res chain seq x y z
N MET A 1 24.59 22.90 -12.78
CA MET A 1 25.29 22.08 -11.78
C MET A 1 26.22 21.16 -12.53
N GLY A 2 27.52 21.11 -12.22
CA GLY A 2 28.48 20.32 -13.02
C GLY A 2 29.87 20.93 -13.26
N TYR A 3 30.26 21.96 -12.50
CA TYR A 3 31.60 22.58 -12.62
C TYR A 3 32.32 22.45 -11.26
N PRO A 4 33.16 21.43 -11.07
CA PRO A 4 33.89 21.18 -9.82
C PRO A 4 34.70 22.40 -9.35
N GLU A 5 35.20 23.20 -10.28
CA GLU A 5 35.97 24.41 -10.06
C GLU A 5 35.12 25.49 -9.38
N ILE A 6 33.85 25.61 -9.75
CA ILE A 6 32.93 26.54 -9.09
C ILE A 6 32.69 26.11 -7.64
N ILE A 7 32.60 24.80 -7.38
CA ILE A 7 32.43 24.26 -6.02
C ILE A 7 33.65 24.60 -5.17
N ARG A 8 34.86 24.37 -5.67
CA ARG A 8 36.12 24.74 -4.97
C ARG A 8 36.23 26.24 -4.74
N LEU A 9 35.88 27.07 -5.73
CA LEU A 9 35.88 28.53 -5.60
C LEU A 9 34.86 29.01 -4.57
N LEU A 10 33.63 28.49 -4.59
CA LEU A 10 32.61 28.81 -3.60
C LEU A 10 33.04 28.37 -2.19
N HIS A 11 33.56 27.14 -2.05
CA HIS A 11 34.05 26.64 -0.77
C HIS A 11 35.16 27.54 -0.20
N SER A 12 36.16 27.89 -1.01
CA SER A 12 37.26 28.77 -0.59
C SER A 12 36.77 30.18 -0.21
N ALA A 13 35.87 30.77 -1.00
CA ALA A 13 35.33 32.11 -0.73
C ALA A 13 34.47 32.13 0.55
N LEU A 14 33.68 31.08 0.78
CA LEU A 14 32.83 30.94 1.96
C LEU A 14 33.62 30.59 3.22
N SER A 15 34.71 29.82 3.09
CA SER A 15 35.63 29.53 4.21
C SER A 15 36.44 30.75 4.66
N GLN A 16 36.78 31.66 3.73
CA GLN A 16 37.55 32.87 4.04
C GLN A 16 36.69 34.01 4.60
N THR A 17 35.40 34.03 4.27
CA THR A 17 34.47 35.03 4.77
C THR A 17 33.99 34.62 6.16
N ASN A 18 34.72 35.04 7.19
CA ASN A 18 34.48 34.81 8.62
C ASN A 18 33.17 35.46 9.15
N LYS A 19 32.09 35.47 8.35
CA LYS A 19 30.76 35.97 8.67
C LYS A 19 29.82 34.78 8.88
N ILE A 20 29.81 34.22 10.09
CA ILE A 20 28.73 33.55 10.88
C ILE A 20 27.75 32.56 10.19
N HIS A 21 27.56 32.56 8.87
CA HIS A 21 26.96 31.46 8.14
C HIS A 21 27.95 30.30 8.12
N ILE A 22 27.72 29.36 9.03
CA ILE A 22 28.37 28.06 9.06
C ILE A 22 28.03 27.38 7.73
N TYR A 23 28.91 27.55 6.74
CA TYR A 23 28.84 26.83 5.49
C TYR A 23 29.03 25.35 5.81
N ASN A 24 27.97 24.56 5.66
CA ASN A 24 28.01 23.13 5.85
C ASN A 24 27.89 22.46 4.46
N ILE A 25 28.92 21.70 4.08
CA ILE A 25 28.94 20.93 2.84
C ILE A 25 27.80 19.89 2.79
N ASP A 26 27.33 19.47 3.96
CA ASP A 26 26.23 18.53 4.15
C ASP A 26 24.88 19.21 4.40
N THR A 27 24.72 20.46 3.95
CA THR A 27 23.43 21.16 4.07
C THR A 27 22.33 20.35 3.37
N ARG A 28 21.23 20.13 4.08
CA ARG A 28 20.08 19.35 3.61
C ARG A 28 18.97 20.30 3.16
N ASP A 29 18.35 20.00 2.02
CA ASP A 29 17.14 20.71 1.58
C ASP A 29 15.88 20.21 2.30
N GLU A 30 14.70 20.66 1.85
CA GLU A 30 13.40 20.28 2.41
C GLU A 30 13.03 18.79 2.25
N ARG A 31 13.82 18.04 1.46
CA ARG A 31 13.68 16.59 1.26
C ARG A 31 14.82 15.81 1.93
N GLY A 32 15.68 16.50 2.68
CA GLY A 32 16.85 15.90 3.29
C GLY A 32 18.02 15.69 2.34
N LEU A 33 17.96 16.14 1.09
CA LEU A 33 19.00 15.89 0.10
C LEU A 33 20.22 16.78 0.35
N THR A 34 21.40 16.17 0.34
CA THR A 34 22.71 16.84 0.40
C THR A 34 23.25 17.13 -1.01
N PRO A 35 24.27 17.99 -1.16
CA PRO A 35 24.95 18.18 -2.45
C PRO A 35 25.46 16.88 -3.09
N LEU A 36 25.87 15.88 -2.29
CA LEU A 36 26.25 14.56 -2.80
C LEU A 36 25.06 13.82 -3.44
N HIS A 37 23.84 13.93 -2.89
CA HIS A 37 22.66 13.37 -3.56
C HIS A 37 22.42 14.00 -4.92
N TYR A 38 22.58 15.33 -5.03
CA TYR A 38 22.44 16.03 -6.30
C TYR A 38 23.53 15.63 -7.31
N ALA A 39 24.75 15.35 -6.86
CA ALA A 39 25.79 14.77 -7.69
C ALA A 39 25.39 13.38 -8.20
N SER A 40 24.81 12.55 -7.33
CA SER A 40 24.26 11.24 -7.69
C SER A 40 23.03 11.29 -8.59
N LEU A 41 22.20 12.35 -8.55
CA LEU A 41 21.07 12.55 -9.46
C LEU A 41 21.48 13.05 -10.85
N SER A 42 22.67 13.63 -10.96
CA SER A 42 23.08 14.36 -12.14
C SER A 42 23.53 13.42 -13.26
N ASN A 43 22.86 13.45 -14.42
CA ASN A 43 23.28 12.76 -15.65
C ASN A 43 24.40 13.50 -16.41
N SER A 44 25.18 14.35 -15.72
CA SER A 44 26.31 15.07 -16.32
C SER A 44 27.52 14.14 -16.40
N ALA A 45 28.26 14.20 -17.51
CA ALA A 45 29.54 13.50 -17.65
C ALA A 45 30.60 13.91 -16.58
N ARG A 46 30.37 15.02 -15.87
CA ARG A 46 31.21 15.50 -14.75
C ARG A 46 30.68 15.13 -13.37
N ALA A 47 29.64 14.31 -13.27
CA ALA A 47 29.05 13.92 -11.98
C ALA A 47 30.08 13.22 -11.08
N GLY A 48 30.95 12.38 -11.64
CA GLY A 48 32.07 11.76 -10.91
C GLY A 48 33.04 12.80 -10.34
N GLU A 49 33.51 13.74 -11.16
CA GLU A 49 34.43 14.83 -10.73
C GLU A 49 33.80 15.72 -9.65
N VAL A 50 32.50 16.02 -9.79
CA VAL A 50 31.76 16.78 -8.77
C VAL A 50 31.68 16.00 -7.46
N THR A 51 31.40 14.71 -7.53
CA THR A 51 31.34 13.82 -6.37
C THR A 51 32.70 13.76 -5.67
N GLU A 52 33.78 13.63 -6.43
CA GLU A 52 35.14 13.60 -5.91
C GLU A 52 35.47 14.89 -5.16
N VAL A 53 35.20 16.05 -5.77
CA VAL A 53 35.41 17.35 -5.11
C VAL A 53 34.55 17.50 -3.85
N LEU A 54 33.30 17.04 -3.84
CA LEU A 54 32.47 17.12 -2.64
C LEU A 54 33.04 16.27 -1.49
N LEU A 55 33.55 15.07 -1.79
CA LEU A 55 34.18 14.18 -0.81
C LEU A 55 35.52 14.76 -0.31
N GLU A 56 36.35 15.32 -1.20
CA GLU A 56 37.59 16.02 -0.83
C GLU A 56 37.32 17.19 0.13
N LEU A 57 36.17 17.85 0.00
CA LEU A 57 35.73 18.95 0.87
C LEU A 57 35.07 18.46 2.17
N GLY A 58 35.03 17.15 2.41
CA GLY A 58 34.55 16.54 3.65
C GLY A 58 33.05 16.28 3.71
N ALA A 59 32.36 16.19 2.56
CA ALA A 59 30.96 15.76 2.54
C ALA A 59 30.82 14.32 3.03
N ASP A 60 29.83 14.05 3.89
CA ASP A 60 29.56 12.69 4.40
C ASP A 60 28.72 11.89 3.39
N PRO A 61 29.27 10.84 2.75
CA PRO A 61 28.55 10.02 1.78
C PRO A 61 27.52 9.09 2.40
N ASN A 62 27.39 9.08 3.73
CA ASN A 62 26.48 8.21 4.46
C ASN A 62 25.19 8.90 4.90
N LEU A 63 25.10 10.22 4.73
CA LEU A 63 23.88 10.94 5.04
C LEU A 63 22.78 10.48 4.10
N ALA A 64 21.72 9.95 4.69
CA ALA A 64 20.53 9.55 3.97
C ALA A 64 19.54 10.72 3.94
N ASP A 65 18.79 10.88 2.85
CA ASP A 65 17.70 11.86 2.72
C ASP A 65 16.52 11.57 3.66
N ASP A 66 15.44 12.35 3.61
CA ASP A 66 14.28 12.13 4.50
C ASP A 66 13.55 10.81 4.22
N ARG A 67 13.88 10.18 3.09
CA ARG A 67 13.44 8.86 2.66
C ARG A 67 14.55 7.83 2.81
N GLY A 68 15.54 8.07 3.68
CA GLY A 68 16.61 7.12 3.98
C GLY A 68 17.47 6.66 2.80
N CYS A 69 17.41 7.34 1.66
CA CYS A 69 18.24 7.06 0.49
C CYS A 69 19.56 7.79 0.63
N THR A 70 20.70 7.11 0.49
CA THR A 70 22.04 7.73 0.49
C THR A 70 22.49 8.10 -0.93
N PRO A 71 23.53 8.95 -1.10
CA PRO A 71 24.06 9.29 -2.41
C PRO A 71 24.48 8.06 -3.23
N TYR A 72 25.06 7.03 -2.59
CA TYR A 72 25.46 5.81 -3.29
C TYR A 72 24.25 5.07 -3.84
N MET A 73 23.21 4.93 -3.03
CA MET A 73 21.96 4.27 -3.41
C MET A 73 21.30 4.97 -4.59
N MET A 74 21.27 6.31 -4.56
CA MET A 74 20.74 7.12 -5.63
C MET A 74 21.53 6.97 -6.94
N ALA A 75 22.87 6.91 -6.86
CA ALA A 75 23.72 6.66 -8.01
C ALA A 75 23.52 5.24 -8.56
N SER A 76 23.31 4.24 -7.71
CA SER A 76 22.99 2.87 -8.11
C SER A 76 21.64 2.77 -8.82
N LEU A 77 20.58 3.36 -8.25
CA LEU A 77 19.24 3.42 -8.86
C LEU A 77 19.28 4.01 -10.28
N LEU A 78 20.14 5.01 -10.50
CA LEU A 78 20.29 5.68 -11.79
C LEU A 78 21.39 5.11 -12.68
N GLN A 79 22.08 4.05 -12.25
CA GLN A 79 23.21 3.44 -12.95
C GLN A 79 24.34 4.43 -13.31
N HIS A 80 24.57 5.39 -12.43
CA HIS A 80 25.62 6.39 -12.58
C HIS A 80 26.98 5.82 -12.11
N THR A 81 27.55 4.94 -12.93
CA THR A 81 28.74 4.13 -12.60
C THR A 81 29.92 4.96 -12.10
N GLN A 82 30.21 6.10 -12.72
CA GLN A 82 31.31 6.98 -12.30
C GLN A 82 31.12 7.52 -10.87
N VAL A 83 29.89 7.89 -10.51
CA VAL A 83 29.60 8.37 -9.15
C VAL A 83 29.72 7.23 -8.15
N MET A 84 29.24 6.03 -8.51
CA MET A 84 29.38 4.84 -7.68
C MET A 84 30.84 4.48 -7.41
N GLU A 85 31.70 4.52 -8.44
CA GLU A 85 33.14 4.24 -8.32
C GLU A 85 33.83 5.25 -7.40
N VAL A 86 33.50 6.54 -7.51
CA VAL A 86 34.07 7.60 -6.66
C VAL A 86 33.60 7.47 -5.21
N LEU A 87 32.32 7.18 -4.99
CA LEU A 87 31.75 6.95 -3.66
C LEU A 87 32.29 5.66 -3.00
N GLN A 88 32.66 4.64 -3.77
CA GLN A 88 33.30 3.43 -3.25
C GLN A 88 34.77 3.65 -2.92
N SER A 89 35.51 4.37 -3.77
CA SER A 89 36.96 4.53 -3.64
C SER A 89 37.39 5.47 -2.50
N ASN A 90 36.59 6.47 -2.16
CA ASN A 90 36.93 7.47 -1.14
C ASN A 90 36.51 7.10 0.31
N VAL A 91 35.92 5.91 0.53
CA VAL A 91 35.50 5.43 1.87
C VAL A 91 36.68 4.77 2.63
N THR A 92 37.94 5.06 2.28
CA THR A 92 39.12 4.49 2.95
C THR A 92 39.37 5.15 4.33
N SER A 93 38.43 4.96 5.26
CA SER A 93 38.58 5.05 6.72
C SER A 93 38.31 3.65 7.30
N PRO A 94 39.03 3.19 8.34
CA PRO A 94 39.23 1.76 8.65
C PRO A 94 38.01 1.01 9.22
N ASN A 95 36.81 1.58 9.13
CA ASN A 95 35.54 0.86 9.32
C ASN A 95 34.88 0.47 7.99
N SER A 96 35.56 0.69 6.86
CA SER A 96 35.14 0.24 5.54
C SER A 96 35.33 -1.28 5.39
N GLU A 97 34.50 -2.05 6.07
CA GLU A 97 34.01 -3.22 5.36
C GLU A 97 33.27 -2.65 4.14
N THR A 98 33.64 -3.15 2.96
CA THR A 98 32.95 -2.93 1.71
C THR A 98 31.47 -2.75 1.98
N ARG A 99 30.85 -1.65 1.53
CA ARG A 99 29.39 -1.55 1.49
C ARG A 99 28.91 -2.71 0.64
N ASP A 100 28.66 -3.84 1.29
CA ASP A 100 28.17 -5.03 0.65
C ASP A 100 26.85 -4.65 0.02
N THR A 101 26.44 -5.38 -1.01
CA THR A 101 25.07 -5.31 -1.52
C THR A 101 24.02 -5.47 -0.40
N GLN A 102 24.42 -5.91 0.79
CA GLN A 102 23.64 -5.94 2.03
C GLN A 102 23.27 -4.56 2.61
N ASP A 103 24.05 -3.51 2.34
CA ASP A 103 23.81 -2.14 2.83
C ASP A 103 22.95 -1.30 1.87
N LEU A 104 22.56 -1.88 0.73
CA LEU A 104 21.64 -1.25 -0.22
C LEU A 104 20.20 -1.27 0.35
N PRO A 105 19.37 -0.23 0.12
CA PRO A 105 17.97 -0.24 0.48
C PRO A 105 17.30 -1.41 -0.19
N ALA A 106 16.36 -1.99 0.53
CA ALA A 106 15.55 -3.10 0.07
C ALA A 106 14.95 -2.84 -1.32
N LEU A 107 14.51 -1.60 -1.57
CA LEU A 107 13.95 -1.18 -2.84
C LEU A 107 14.97 -1.20 -3.99
N THR A 108 16.22 -0.78 -3.76
CA THR A 108 17.26 -0.81 -4.79
C THR A 108 17.63 -2.24 -5.17
N LEU A 109 17.62 -3.17 -4.21
CA LEU A 109 17.83 -4.59 -4.48
C LEU A 109 16.71 -5.16 -5.36
N ALA A 110 15.46 -4.77 -5.13
CA ALA A 110 14.34 -5.16 -5.97
C ALA A 110 14.45 -4.60 -7.40
N GLU A 111 14.85 -3.33 -7.57
CA GLU A 111 15.00 -2.72 -8.89
C GLU A 111 16.10 -3.37 -9.76
N HIS A 112 17.09 -3.99 -9.13
CA HIS A 112 18.21 -4.67 -9.80
C HIS A 112 18.05 -6.20 -9.84
N ASP A 113 16.85 -6.71 -9.58
CA ASP A 113 16.56 -8.15 -9.54
C ASP A 113 17.40 -8.96 -8.52
N HIS A 114 17.92 -8.30 -7.47
CA HIS A 114 18.69 -8.94 -6.40
C HIS A 114 17.78 -9.56 -5.31
N TRP A 115 16.76 -10.29 -5.73
CA TRP A 115 15.71 -10.85 -4.87
C TRP A 115 16.26 -11.80 -3.78
N ALA A 116 17.29 -12.58 -4.10
CA ALA A 116 17.92 -13.49 -3.14
C ALA A 116 18.58 -12.74 -1.96
N LEU A 117 19.28 -11.65 -2.25
CA LEU A 117 19.88 -10.78 -1.23
C LEU A 117 18.82 -10.01 -0.47
N LEU A 118 17.81 -9.50 -1.18
CA LEU A 118 16.66 -8.84 -0.55
C LEU A 118 15.99 -9.75 0.50
N ARG A 119 15.82 -11.04 0.18
CA ARG A 119 15.30 -12.04 1.12
C ARG A 119 16.14 -12.12 2.39
N GLU A 120 17.45 -12.21 2.25
CA GLU A 120 18.40 -12.30 3.37
C GLU A 120 18.40 -11.03 4.25
N VAL A 121 18.45 -9.84 3.63
CA VAL A 121 18.46 -8.57 4.37
C VAL A 121 17.11 -8.33 5.06
N THR A 122 16.01 -8.78 4.45
CA THR A 122 14.67 -8.71 5.04
C THR A 122 14.53 -9.64 6.25
N THR A 123 15.00 -10.88 6.16
CA THR A 123 14.91 -11.85 7.28
C THR A 123 15.84 -11.50 8.44
N THR A 124 16.96 -10.84 8.17
CA THR A 124 17.88 -10.36 9.21
C THR A 124 17.42 -9.06 9.87
N GLY A 125 16.33 -8.44 9.38
CA GLY A 125 15.75 -7.22 9.94
C GLY A 125 16.61 -5.97 9.72
N ARG A 126 17.55 -6.02 8.78
CA ARG A 126 18.49 -4.92 8.49
C ARG A 126 17.94 -3.94 7.45
N ALA A 127 16.94 -4.36 6.68
CA ALA A 127 16.33 -3.54 5.65
C ALA A 127 15.19 -2.67 6.20
N ASP A 128 15.22 -1.38 5.90
CA ASP A 128 14.01 -0.55 5.94
C ASP A 128 13.18 -0.82 4.68
N LEU A 129 11.95 -1.29 4.91
CA LEU A 129 11.02 -1.78 3.89
C LEU A 129 9.92 -0.76 3.56
N THR A 130 9.95 0.42 4.21
CA THR A 130 8.91 1.45 4.09
C THR A 130 9.11 2.39 2.90
N TYR A 131 10.24 2.27 2.20
CA TYR A 131 10.59 3.17 1.10
C TYR A 131 9.69 3.02 -0.14
N LYS A 132 9.51 4.16 -0.81
CA LYS A 132 8.85 4.29 -2.12
C LYS A 132 9.86 4.77 -3.17
N CYS A 133 9.74 4.24 -4.38
CA CYS A 133 10.55 4.66 -5.52
C CYS A 133 10.30 6.13 -5.80
N MET A 134 11.37 6.91 -6.02
CA MET A 134 11.24 8.36 -6.18
C MET A 134 10.52 8.77 -7.47
N LEU A 135 10.59 7.92 -8.50
CA LEU A 135 10.05 8.22 -9.82
C LEU A 135 8.63 7.69 -10.00
N SER A 136 8.36 6.47 -9.53
CA SER A 136 7.05 5.83 -9.70
C SER A 136 6.19 5.83 -8.45
N GLY A 137 6.76 6.10 -7.27
CA GLY A 137 6.08 5.94 -5.97
C GLY A 137 5.88 4.49 -5.54
N ASP A 138 6.47 3.53 -6.27
CA ASP A 138 6.30 2.10 -6.00
C ASP A 138 6.96 1.71 -4.68
N THR A 139 6.22 1.02 -3.82
CA THR A 139 6.79 0.35 -2.64
C THR A 139 7.42 -0.99 -3.03
N LEU A 140 8.15 -1.60 -2.10
CA LEU A 140 8.69 -2.94 -2.28
C LEU A 140 7.61 -3.99 -2.59
N LEU A 141 6.39 -3.82 -2.06
CA LEU A 141 5.22 -4.66 -2.39
C LEU A 141 4.82 -4.53 -3.86
N HIS A 142 4.87 -3.33 -4.45
CA HIS A 142 4.59 -3.13 -5.88
C HIS A 142 5.63 -3.85 -6.73
N MET A 143 6.91 -3.69 -6.39
CA MET A 143 8.02 -4.30 -7.13
C MET A 143 7.97 -5.83 -7.07
N ALA A 144 7.81 -6.41 -5.87
CA ALA A 144 7.68 -7.86 -5.72
C ALA A 144 6.46 -8.42 -6.48
N THR A 145 5.34 -7.69 -6.47
CA THR A 145 4.13 -8.08 -7.20
C THR A 145 4.34 -8.05 -8.72
N ALA A 146 4.92 -6.96 -9.25
CA ALA A 146 5.18 -6.81 -10.68
C ALA A 146 6.23 -7.81 -11.22
N ALA A 147 7.23 -8.13 -10.40
CA ALA A 147 8.27 -9.12 -10.67
C ALA A 147 7.79 -10.57 -10.51
N ASN A 148 6.62 -10.79 -9.92
CA ASN A 148 6.09 -12.11 -9.58
C ASN A 148 6.96 -12.88 -8.55
N GLU A 149 7.52 -12.16 -7.59
CA GLU A 149 8.35 -12.68 -6.51
C GLU A 149 7.52 -13.01 -5.27
N THR A 150 6.79 -14.13 -5.35
CA THR A 150 5.81 -14.55 -4.33
C THR A 150 6.44 -14.75 -2.95
N ASP A 151 7.66 -15.29 -2.86
CA ASP A 151 8.35 -15.54 -1.59
C ASP A 151 8.67 -14.23 -0.86
N ILE A 152 9.18 -13.24 -1.59
CA ILE A 152 9.43 -11.89 -1.06
C ILE A 152 8.10 -11.25 -0.65
N LEU A 153 7.08 -11.34 -1.51
CA LEU A 153 5.76 -10.79 -1.21
C LEU A 153 5.18 -11.34 0.11
N ARG A 154 5.28 -12.65 0.35
CA ARG A 154 4.87 -13.30 1.61
C ARG A 154 5.65 -12.73 2.80
N LEU A 155 6.97 -12.63 2.70
CA LEU A 155 7.81 -12.07 3.77
C LEU A 155 7.45 -10.61 4.08
N LEU A 156 7.13 -9.81 3.07
CA LEU A 156 6.74 -8.41 3.26
C LEU A 156 5.37 -8.27 3.94
N ILE A 157 4.41 -9.11 3.55
CA ILE A 157 3.08 -9.20 4.18
C ILE A 157 3.20 -9.67 5.65
N GLU A 158 4.02 -10.69 5.92
CA GLU A 158 4.27 -11.21 7.28
C GLU A 158 4.87 -10.17 8.22
N ASN A 159 5.75 -9.31 7.70
CA ASN A 159 6.29 -8.17 8.44
C ASN A 159 5.27 -7.04 8.70
N LYS A 160 3.99 -7.25 8.33
CA LYS A 160 2.87 -6.31 8.49
C LYS A 160 3.19 -4.92 7.94
N LEU A 161 3.93 -4.87 6.85
CA LEU A 161 4.06 -3.66 6.07
C LEU A 161 2.68 -3.40 5.48
N ARG A 162 1.90 -2.61 6.21
CA ARG A 162 0.71 -1.95 5.70
C ARG A 162 1.12 -0.52 5.45
N PRO A 163 1.76 -0.18 4.32
CA PRO A 163 1.85 1.22 3.94
C PRO A 163 0.39 1.60 3.73
N GLU A 164 -0.16 2.40 4.63
CA GLU A 164 -1.56 2.81 4.67
C GLU A 164 -2.02 3.17 3.24
N SER A 165 -2.86 2.31 2.64
CA SER A 165 -3.27 2.42 1.24
C SER A 165 -2.09 2.70 0.30
N ALA A 166 -1.15 1.76 0.18
CA ALA A 166 0.04 1.87 -0.67
C ALA A 166 -0.35 2.10 -2.14
N VAL A 167 -0.62 3.35 -2.50
CA VAL A 167 -0.77 3.77 -3.87
C VAL A 167 0.55 4.35 -4.33
N ASN A 168 0.94 3.97 -5.54
CA ASN A 168 2.05 4.59 -6.25
C ASN A 168 1.58 5.92 -6.91
N GLU A 169 2.46 6.60 -7.65
CA GLU A 169 2.14 7.89 -8.28
C GLU A 169 1.06 7.80 -9.38
N GLN A 170 0.70 6.59 -9.82
CA GLN A 170 -0.40 6.35 -10.76
C GLN A 170 -1.71 5.96 -10.06
N GLY A 171 -1.72 5.93 -8.72
CA GLY A 171 -2.86 5.45 -7.94
C GLY A 171 -2.98 3.92 -7.91
N HIS A 172 -2.02 3.18 -8.44
CA HIS A 172 -2.05 1.73 -8.38
C HIS A 172 -1.77 1.25 -6.97
N THR A 173 -2.58 0.33 -6.47
CA THR A 173 -2.22 -0.56 -5.35
C THR A 173 -1.42 -1.76 -5.84
N PRO A 174 -0.70 -2.51 -4.98
CA PRO A 174 -0.04 -3.74 -5.39
C PRO A 174 -0.97 -4.73 -6.12
N LEU A 175 -2.26 -4.76 -5.75
CA LEU A 175 -3.26 -5.63 -6.39
C LEU A 175 -3.48 -5.28 -7.87
N HIS A 176 -3.33 -4.02 -8.27
CA HIS A 176 -3.40 -3.61 -9.68
C HIS A 176 -2.28 -4.22 -10.54
N LEU A 177 -1.15 -4.58 -9.92
CA LEU A 177 0.02 -5.14 -10.59
C LEU A 177 0.06 -6.69 -10.53
N ALA A 178 -0.96 -7.34 -9.96
CA ALA A 178 -0.98 -8.79 -9.75
C ALA A 178 -0.98 -9.55 -11.08
N ARG A 179 0.00 -10.46 -11.23
CA ARG A 179 0.20 -11.25 -12.45
C ARG A 179 -0.32 -12.68 -12.38
N THR A 180 -0.53 -13.19 -11.17
CA THR A 180 -0.94 -14.56 -10.90
C THR A 180 -2.03 -14.60 -9.83
N VAL A 181 -2.87 -15.63 -9.87
CA VAL A 181 -3.95 -15.81 -8.88
C VAL A 181 -3.37 -15.99 -7.47
N GLU A 182 -2.19 -16.57 -7.34
CA GLU A 182 -1.51 -16.72 -6.05
C GLU A 182 -1.20 -15.36 -5.42
N ILE A 183 -0.58 -14.44 -6.17
CA ILE A 183 -0.29 -13.09 -5.70
C ILE A 183 -1.58 -12.32 -5.38
N ALA A 184 -2.59 -12.42 -6.25
CA ALA A 184 -3.88 -11.78 -6.02
C ALA A 184 -4.54 -12.28 -4.72
N LYS A 185 -4.51 -13.59 -4.46
CA LYS A 185 -5.00 -14.20 -3.21
C LYS A 185 -4.26 -13.65 -1.99
N LEU A 186 -2.93 -13.64 -2.02
CA LEU A 186 -2.13 -13.13 -0.90
C LEU A 186 -2.48 -11.69 -0.54
N LEU A 187 -2.65 -10.83 -1.55
CA LEU A 187 -3.01 -9.43 -1.34
C LEU A 187 -4.46 -9.27 -0.85
N VAL A 188 -5.42 -10.00 -1.42
CA VAL A 188 -6.82 -9.97 -0.95
C VAL A 188 -6.92 -10.46 0.49
N ASP A 189 -6.21 -11.54 0.84
CA ASP A 189 -6.18 -12.11 2.19
C ASP A 189 -5.52 -11.15 3.21
N ASP A 190 -4.53 -10.36 2.79
CA ASP A 190 -3.91 -9.31 3.63
C ASP A 190 -4.82 -8.09 3.85
N GLY A 191 -5.85 -7.93 3.00
CA GLY A 191 -6.90 -6.91 3.12
C GLY A 191 -6.91 -5.85 2.03
N TYR A 192 -6.22 -6.05 0.90
CA TYR A 192 -6.31 -5.14 -0.24
C TYR A 192 -7.70 -5.21 -0.90
N HIS A 193 -8.33 -4.04 -1.05
CA HIS A 193 -9.67 -3.91 -1.61
C HIS A 193 -9.67 -4.15 -3.14
N VAL A 194 -10.47 -5.12 -3.59
CA VAL A 194 -10.61 -5.50 -5.02
C VAL A 194 -11.28 -4.42 -5.88
N ASP A 195 -11.96 -3.49 -5.24
CA ASP A 195 -12.68 -2.35 -5.79
C ASP A 195 -11.91 -1.03 -5.70
N SER A 196 -10.65 -1.07 -5.21
CA SER A 196 -9.75 0.09 -5.26
C SER A 196 -9.58 0.57 -6.69
N THR A 197 -9.56 1.89 -6.92
CA THR A 197 -9.39 2.46 -8.26
C THR A 197 -8.10 3.24 -8.40
N ASP A 198 -7.45 3.10 -9.55
CA ASP A 198 -6.33 3.96 -9.96
C ASP A 198 -6.78 5.40 -10.34
N LEU A 199 -5.85 6.27 -10.73
CA LEU A 199 -6.16 7.65 -11.16
C LEU A 199 -7.04 7.72 -12.43
N ASN A 200 -7.18 6.62 -13.17
CA ASN A 200 -8.02 6.50 -14.35
C ASN A 200 -9.36 5.81 -14.05
N ASN A 201 -9.71 5.61 -12.77
CA ASN A 201 -10.88 4.88 -12.31
C ASN A 201 -10.93 3.39 -12.71
N ASN A 202 -9.77 2.77 -12.94
CA ASN A 202 -9.69 1.33 -13.21
C ASN A 202 -9.52 0.56 -11.92
N THR A 203 -10.26 -0.53 -11.78
CA THR A 203 -10.04 -1.52 -10.72
C THR A 203 -8.92 -2.51 -11.11
N PRO A 204 -8.36 -3.27 -10.16
CA PRO A 204 -7.48 -4.40 -10.48
C PRO A 204 -8.09 -5.38 -11.48
N LEU A 205 -9.41 -5.62 -11.41
CA LEU A 205 -10.14 -6.45 -12.36
C LEU A 205 -10.10 -5.87 -13.78
N ASP A 206 -10.27 -4.55 -13.92
CA ASP A 206 -10.22 -3.88 -15.22
C ASP A 206 -8.84 -3.98 -15.87
N ILE A 207 -7.77 -3.84 -15.07
CA ILE A 207 -6.39 -4.03 -15.54
C ILE A 207 -6.15 -5.49 -15.94
N ALA A 208 -6.55 -6.44 -15.09
CA ALA A 208 -6.37 -7.88 -15.36
C ALA A 208 -7.09 -8.34 -16.64
N ARG A 209 -8.25 -7.75 -16.97
CA ARG A 209 -9.00 -8.06 -18.20
C ARG A 209 -8.33 -7.55 -19.48
N ARG A 210 -7.50 -6.49 -19.39
CA ARG A 210 -6.80 -5.92 -20.56
C ARG A 210 -5.66 -6.80 -21.04
N GLN A 211 -5.09 -7.63 -20.17
CA GLN A 211 -3.93 -8.43 -20.48
C GLN A 211 -4.33 -9.91 -20.66
N PRO A 212 -4.00 -10.54 -21.81
CA PRO A 212 -4.31 -11.96 -22.01
C PRO A 212 -3.68 -12.90 -20.97
N LYS A 213 -2.56 -12.48 -20.37
CA LYS A 213 -1.78 -13.29 -19.43
C LYS A 213 -2.35 -13.35 -18.01
N THR A 214 -3.29 -12.47 -17.67
CA THR A 214 -3.88 -12.34 -16.32
C THR A 214 -5.38 -12.67 -16.34
N ARG A 215 -5.81 -13.53 -17.27
CA ARG A 215 -7.23 -13.92 -17.41
C ARG A 215 -7.72 -14.69 -16.19
N ASP A 216 -6.90 -15.59 -15.69
CA ASP A 216 -7.11 -16.34 -14.45
C ASP A 216 -7.24 -15.41 -13.22
N VAL A 217 -6.41 -14.35 -13.16
CA VAL A 217 -6.52 -13.30 -12.14
C VAL A 217 -7.84 -12.56 -12.24
N ALA A 218 -8.26 -12.21 -13.46
CA ALA A 218 -9.54 -11.54 -13.68
C ALA A 218 -10.72 -12.42 -13.23
N ASP A 219 -10.71 -13.72 -13.57
CA ASP A 219 -11.75 -14.66 -13.14
C ASP A 219 -11.82 -14.74 -11.60
N TYR A 220 -10.66 -14.85 -10.93
CA TYR A 220 -10.57 -14.84 -9.47
C TYR A 220 -11.12 -13.54 -8.84
N LEU A 221 -10.71 -12.38 -9.34
CA LEU A 221 -11.15 -11.08 -8.82
C LEU A 221 -12.65 -10.85 -9.04
N GLU A 222 -13.20 -11.31 -10.17
CA GLU A 222 -14.65 -11.26 -10.43
C GLU A 222 -15.43 -12.14 -9.44
N ASP A 223 -14.94 -13.34 -9.15
CA ASP A 223 -15.55 -14.22 -8.15
C ASP A 223 -15.51 -13.60 -6.75
N VAL A 224 -14.37 -13.04 -6.34
CA VAL A 224 -14.25 -12.35 -5.03
C VAL A 224 -15.20 -11.17 -4.94
N SER A 225 -15.29 -10.34 -5.98
CA SER A 225 -16.21 -9.19 -6.03
C SER A 225 -17.68 -9.62 -5.93
N ARG A 226 -18.09 -10.67 -6.65
CA ARG A 226 -19.45 -11.23 -6.54
C ARG A 226 -19.75 -11.77 -5.15
N MET A 227 -18.76 -12.33 -4.46
CA MET A 227 -18.92 -12.85 -3.10
C MET A 227 -19.02 -11.73 -2.07
N SER A 228 -18.26 -10.64 -2.21
CA SER A 228 -18.35 -9.48 -1.32
C SER A 228 -19.71 -8.77 -1.45
N GLU A 229 -20.22 -8.59 -2.68
CA GLU A 229 -21.56 -8.02 -2.91
C GLU A 229 -22.68 -8.85 -2.27
N LYS A 230 -22.61 -10.18 -2.43
CA LYS A 230 -23.59 -11.09 -1.80
C LYS A 230 -23.53 -11.00 -0.29
N LYS A 231 -22.31 -10.99 0.29
CA LYS A 231 -22.08 -10.88 1.73
C LYS A 231 -22.66 -9.58 2.29
N HIS A 232 -22.36 -8.45 1.66
CA HIS A 232 -22.93 -7.16 2.05
C HIS A 232 -24.45 -7.10 1.92
N ARG A 233 -25.01 -7.74 0.89
CA ARG A 233 -26.47 -7.82 0.74
C ARG A 233 -27.10 -8.67 1.84
N THR A 234 -26.48 -9.79 2.23
CA THR A 234 -26.97 -10.63 3.33
C THR A 234 -26.85 -9.92 4.67
N GLU A 235 -25.72 -9.26 4.96
CA GLU A 235 -25.52 -8.47 6.19
C GLU A 235 -26.56 -7.35 6.32
N ARG A 236 -26.79 -6.59 5.23
CA ARG A 236 -27.82 -5.54 5.20
C ARG A 236 -29.23 -6.09 5.40
N TRP A 237 -29.52 -7.26 4.86
CA TRP A 237 -30.80 -7.95 5.10
C TRP A 237 -30.95 -8.35 6.56
N GLU A 238 -29.92 -8.94 7.16
CA GLU A 238 -29.91 -9.34 8.57
C GLU A 238 -30.10 -8.15 9.51
N GLU A 239 -29.38 -7.05 9.30
CA GLU A 239 -29.53 -5.82 10.09
C GLU A 239 -30.95 -5.25 10.02
N ASN A 240 -31.53 -5.18 8.81
CA ASN A 240 -32.90 -4.72 8.64
C ASN A 240 -33.91 -5.61 9.37
N THR A 241 -33.77 -6.94 9.24
CA THR A 241 -34.69 -7.87 9.92
C THR A 241 -34.60 -7.78 11.45
N LYS A 242 -33.40 -7.54 11.98
CA LYS A 242 -33.18 -7.36 13.42
C LYS A 242 -33.83 -6.07 13.91
N GLY A 243 -33.65 -4.95 13.19
CA GLY A 243 -34.31 -3.68 13.52
C GLY A 243 -35.83 -3.77 13.47
N GLU A 244 -36.40 -4.45 12.48
CA GLU A 244 -37.84 -4.65 12.37
C GLU A 244 -38.39 -5.53 13.52
N SER A 245 -37.67 -6.57 13.93
CA SER A 245 -38.01 -7.40 15.09
C SER A 245 -38.00 -6.61 16.40
N GLU A 246 -36.97 -5.79 16.63
CA GLU A 246 -36.87 -4.91 17.81
C GLU A 246 -38.00 -3.87 17.84
N THR A 247 -38.36 -3.32 16.67
CA THR A 247 -39.48 -2.38 16.53
C THR A 247 -40.80 -3.05 16.93
N VAL A 248 -41.10 -4.24 16.41
CA VAL A 248 -42.32 -4.99 16.76
C VAL A 248 -42.33 -5.37 18.24
N SER A 249 -41.18 -5.75 18.81
CA SER A 249 -41.05 -6.06 20.25
C SER A 249 -41.33 -4.82 21.13
N SER A 250 -40.83 -3.66 20.72
CA SER A 250 -41.08 -2.39 21.43
C SER A 250 -42.55 -1.98 21.36
N GLU A 251 -43.19 -2.10 20.19
CA GLU A 251 -44.62 -1.81 20.02
C GLU A 251 -45.50 -2.76 20.84
N LEU A 252 -45.12 -4.05 20.91
CA LEU A 252 -45.82 -5.04 21.72
C LEU A 252 -45.69 -4.75 23.22
N THR A 253 -44.50 -4.34 23.67
CA THR A 253 -44.25 -3.95 25.07
C THR A 253 -45.10 -2.75 25.48
N VAL A 254 -45.16 -1.72 24.62
CA VAL A 254 -46.02 -0.54 24.83
C VAL A 254 -47.50 -0.94 24.83
N ALA A 255 -47.92 -1.82 23.92
CA ALA A 255 -49.30 -2.30 23.87
C ALA A 255 -49.72 -3.09 25.13
N ILE A 256 -48.83 -3.93 25.67
CA ILE A 256 -49.05 -4.66 26.93
C ILE A 256 -49.13 -3.69 28.12
N HIS A 257 -48.27 -2.67 28.15
CA HIS A 257 -48.31 -1.65 29.19
C HIS A 257 -49.62 -0.84 29.16
N ASP A 258 -50.07 -0.41 27.98
CA ASP A 258 -51.34 0.30 27.80
C ASP A 258 -52.56 -0.54 28.17
N HIS A 259 -52.54 -1.85 27.86
CA HIS A 259 -53.59 -2.78 28.25
C HIS A 259 -53.70 -2.91 29.79
N ASN A 260 -52.57 -2.92 30.50
CA ASN A 260 -52.57 -3.00 31.96
C ASN A 260 -53.04 -1.71 32.65
N LEU A 261 -53.01 -0.57 31.96
CA LEU A 261 -53.41 0.74 32.49
C LEU A 261 -54.84 1.17 32.10
N THR A 262 -55.45 0.55 31.09
CA THR A 262 -56.77 0.95 30.55
C THR A 262 -57.81 -0.16 30.69
N SER A 263 -59.10 0.18 30.79
CA SER A 263 -60.16 -0.84 30.75
C SER A 263 -60.11 -1.60 29.41
N SER A 264 -60.48 -2.89 29.42
CA SER A 264 -60.22 -3.88 28.37
C SER A 264 -60.59 -3.50 26.92
N ASN A 265 -61.33 -2.41 26.72
CA ASN A 265 -61.88 -1.99 25.43
C ASN A 265 -61.24 -0.70 24.85
N SER A 266 -60.05 -0.27 25.31
CA SER A 266 -59.43 0.95 24.77
C SER A 266 -58.98 0.78 23.30
N PRO A 267 -59.38 1.68 22.37
CA PRO A 267 -59.10 1.52 20.93
C PRO A 267 -57.60 1.64 20.58
N ALA A 268 -56.79 2.22 21.48
CA ALA A 268 -55.37 2.44 21.27
C ALA A 268 -54.55 1.13 21.32
N TRP A 269 -54.78 0.27 22.32
CA TRP A 269 -54.05 -1.01 22.41
C TRP A 269 -54.49 -2.00 21.33
N ILE A 270 -55.79 -2.03 21.00
CA ILE A 270 -56.34 -2.87 19.91
C ILE A 270 -55.72 -2.49 18.55
N GLY A 271 -55.55 -1.19 18.29
CA GLY A 271 -54.91 -0.70 17.06
C GLY A 271 -53.43 -1.02 16.96
N ARG A 272 -52.70 -1.02 18.09
CA ARG A 272 -51.28 -1.44 18.16
C ARG A 272 -51.16 -2.96 18.00
N LEU A 273 -51.98 -3.74 18.70
CA LEU A 273 -51.99 -5.21 18.60
C LEU A 273 -52.30 -5.69 17.17
N LYS A 274 -53.26 -5.06 16.48
CA LYS A 274 -53.55 -5.35 15.07
C LYS A 274 -52.35 -5.08 14.17
N ARG A 275 -51.57 -4.01 14.42
CA ARG A 275 -50.33 -3.74 13.67
C ARG A 275 -49.27 -4.81 13.92
N CYS A 276 -49.06 -5.21 15.17
CA CYS A 276 -48.13 -6.31 15.49
C CYS A 276 -48.55 -7.63 14.83
N ILE A 277 -49.85 -7.97 14.83
CA ILE A 277 -50.37 -9.18 14.18
C ILE A 277 -50.19 -9.10 12.65
N LEU A 278 -50.47 -7.96 12.04
CA LEU A 278 -50.31 -7.77 10.60
C LEU A 278 -48.84 -7.89 10.19
N HIS A 279 -47.92 -7.31 10.98
CA HIS A 279 -46.49 -7.50 10.81
C HIS A 279 -46.11 -8.97 10.95
N LEU A 280 -46.54 -9.65 12.01
CA LEU A 280 -46.22 -11.08 12.22
C LEU A 280 -46.73 -11.94 11.05
N GLN A 281 -47.94 -11.70 10.56
CA GLN A 281 -48.48 -12.38 9.39
C GLN A 281 -47.66 -12.11 8.14
N PHE A 282 -47.31 -10.85 7.85
CA PHE A 282 -46.46 -10.49 6.73
C PHE A 282 -45.12 -11.25 6.74
N TRP A 283 -44.46 -11.31 7.91
CA TRP A 283 -43.21 -12.05 8.07
C TRP A 283 -43.36 -13.56 7.89
N THR A 284 -44.46 -14.17 8.38
CA THR A 284 -44.72 -15.60 8.14
C THR A 284 -44.93 -15.90 6.65
N PHE A 285 -45.62 -15.03 5.91
CA PHE A 285 -45.77 -15.17 4.46
C PHE A 285 -44.46 -14.96 3.71
N LEU A 286 -43.64 -14.00 4.14
CA LEU A 286 -42.31 -13.75 3.56
C LEU A 286 -41.38 -14.95 3.75
N LEU A 287 -41.32 -15.52 4.95
CA LEU A 287 -40.53 -16.73 5.23
C LEU A 287 -41.02 -17.94 4.42
N LEU A 288 -42.34 -18.11 4.30
CA LEU A 288 -42.91 -19.16 3.45
C LEU A 288 -42.51 -18.97 1.98
N ALA A 289 -42.56 -17.73 1.47
CA ALA A 289 -42.15 -17.41 0.11
C ALA A 289 -40.66 -17.67 -0.12
N ILE A 290 -39.80 -17.28 0.81
CA ILE A 290 -38.36 -17.56 0.76
C ILE A 290 -38.12 -19.07 0.76
N TYR A 291 -38.80 -19.83 1.63
CA TYR A 291 -38.70 -21.29 1.68
C TYR A 291 -39.08 -21.93 0.35
N VAL A 292 -40.21 -21.52 -0.24
CA VAL A 292 -40.66 -22.03 -1.55
C VAL A 292 -39.64 -21.73 -2.66
N VAL A 293 -39.11 -20.50 -2.72
CA VAL A 293 -38.09 -20.12 -3.72
C VAL A 293 -36.80 -20.91 -3.53
N THR A 294 -36.41 -21.17 -2.28
CA THR A 294 -35.19 -21.91 -1.95
C THR A 294 -35.33 -23.39 -2.32
N VAL A 295 -36.46 -24.02 -1.98
CA VAL A 295 -36.78 -25.40 -2.37
C VAL A 295 -36.83 -25.52 -3.90
N PHE A 296 -37.46 -24.58 -4.59
CA PHE A 296 -37.54 -24.58 -6.05
C PHE A 296 -36.15 -24.49 -6.70
N ARG A 297 -35.27 -23.63 -6.19
CA ARG A 297 -33.87 -23.54 -6.64
C ARG A 297 -33.08 -24.82 -6.39
N ILE A 298 -33.26 -25.47 -5.24
CA ILE A 298 -32.57 -26.74 -4.92
C ILE A 298 -33.05 -27.85 -5.87
N VAL A 299 -34.36 -27.93 -6.14
CA VAL A 299 -34.93 -28.91 -7.07
C VAL A 299 -34.43 -28.69 -8.50
N SER A 300 -34.34 -27.43 -8.96
CA SER A 300 -33.80 -27.12 -10.29
C SER A 300 -32.29 -27.37 -10.43
N LEU A 301 -31.53 -27.43 -9.33
CA LEU A 301 -30.11 -27.79 -9.35
C LEU A 301 -29.86 -29.31 -9.32
N LEU A 302 -30.88 -30.10 -8.99
CA LEU A 302 -30.82 -31.57 -8.91
C LEU A 302 -31.32 -32.28 -10.18
N GLN A 303 -31.87 -31.53 -11.16
CA GLN A 303 -32.29 -32.01 -12.48
C GLN A 303 -31.25 -31.66 -13.54
#